data_AF-A0A5K1AD17-F1
#
_entry.id   AF-A0A5K1AD17-F1
#
_cell.length_a   1.000
_cell.length_b   1.000
_cell.length_c   1.000
_cell.angle_alpha   90.00
_cell.angle_beta   90.00
_cell.angle_gamma   90.00
#
_symmetry.space_group_name_H-M   'P 1'
#
loop_
_entity.id
_entity.type
_entity.pdbx_description
1 polymer ?
#
loop_
_entity_poly.entity_id
_entity_poly.type
_entity_poly.pdbx_seq_one_letter_code
_entity_poly.pdbx_strand_id
1 'polypeptide(L)' 'VDLVGGYYDGGGHVKYGFPMAFTMTILSWGAVEYAKELTAASQLEYTLEAIRWGTDYLIKAHNKPDILWAQ' A
#
# COMPACT_ATOMS: atom_id res chain seq x y z
N VAL A 1 18.03 1.78 8.41
CA VAL A 1 16.94 0.99 7.78
C VAL A 1 16.73 1.54 6.38
N ASP A 2 16.55 0.68 5.38
CA ASP A 2 16.12 1.13 4.05
C ASP A 2 14.60 1.34 4.08
N LEU A 3 14.16 2.58 3.95
CA LEU A 3 12.75 2.98 3.95
C LEU A 3 12.35 3.62 2.61
N VAL A 4 13.08 3.34 1.52
CA VAL A 4 12.68 3.79 0.17
C VAL A 4 11.47 2.97 -0.31
N GLY A 5 10.49 3.67 -0.89
CA GLY A 5 9.23 3.13 -1.38
C GLY A 5 8.00 3.76 -0.70
N GLY A 6 6.84 3.18 -0.96
CA GLY A 6 5.56 3.64 -0.41
C GLY A 6 5.03 4.90 -1.11
N TYR A 7 3.98 5.48 -0.53
CA TYR A 7 3.27 6.62 -1.10
C TYR A 7 3.42 7.88 -0.26
N TYR A 8 3.44 9.03 -0.93
CA TYR A 8 3.25 10.31 -0.26
C TYR A 8 1.77 10.55 0.03
N ASP A 9 1.50 11.23 1.14
CA ASP A 9 0.15 11.58 1.56
C ASP A 9 -0.23 13.01 1.15
N GLY A 10 -1.48 13.18 0.70
CA GLY A 10 -2.02 14.46 0.26
C GLY A 10 -1.23 15.08 -0.91
N GLY A 11 -0.95 16.38 -0.81
CA GLY A 11 -0.15 17.12 -1.80
C GLY A 11 1.33 17.31 -1.41
N GLY A 12 1.75 16.70 -0.29
CA GLY A 12 3.11 16.82 0.23
C GLY A 12 4.02 15.68 -0.19
N HIS A 13 5.13 15.54 0.54
CA HIS A 13 6.11 14.46 0.36
C HIS A 13 6.35 13.67 1.65
N VAL A 14 5.44 13.77 2.63
CA VAL A 14 5.52 13.00 3.86
C VAL A 14 4.78 11.68 3.66
N LYS A 15 5.32 10.60 4.22
CA LYS A 15 4.71 9.27 4.23
C LYS A 15 4.09 9.01 5.59
N TYR A 16 2.81 9.33 5.75
CA TYR A 16 2.10 8.99 6.98
C TYR A 16 1.67 7.52 6.95
N GLY A 17 2.24 6.71 7.85
CA GLY A 17 2.02 5.26 7.86
C GLY A 17 0.56 4.86 8.12
N PHE A 18 -0.17 5.63 8.93
CA PHE A 18 -1.57 5.33 9.24
C PHE A 18 -2.50 5.43 8.02
N PRO A 19 -2.60 6.57 7.30
CA PRO A 19 -3.43 6.65 6.10
C PRO A 19 -2.93 5.76 4.97
N MET A 20 -1.62 5.50 4.87
CA MET A 20 -1.09 4.56 3.88
C MET A 20 -1.57 3.12 4.17
N ALA A 21 -1.46 2.65 5.41
CA ALA A 21 -1.92 1.31 5.79
C ALA A 21 -3.44 1.16 5.59
N PHE A 22 -4.22 2.18 5.93
CA PHE A 22 -5.66 2.21 5.64
C PHE A 22 -5.94 2.10 4.13
N THR A 23 -5.25 2.89 3.31
CA THR A 23 -5.41 2.89 1.85
C THR A 23 -5.08 1.52 1.25
N MET A 24 -3.99 0.87 1.70
CA MET A 24 -3.64 -0.49 1.26
C MET A 24 -4.69 -1.52 1.67
N THR A 25 -5.29 -1.36 2.85
CA THR A 25 -6.37 -2.22 3.33
C THR A 25 -7.60 -2.12 2.42
N ILE A 26 -8.06 -0.89 2.11
CA ILE A 26 -9.24 -0.67 1.28
C ILE A 26 -8.99 -1.07 -0.19
N LEU A 27 -7.81 -0.79 -0.75
CA LEU A 27 -7.44 -1.27 -2.08
C LEU A 27 -7.44 -2.80 -2.16
N SER A 28 -6.85 -3.47 -1.16
CA SER A 28 -6.81 -4.93 -1.10
C SER A 28 -8.20 -5.53 -0.97
N TRP A 29 -9.06 -4.95 -0.13
CA TRP A 29 -10.46 -5.38 -0.04
C TRP A 29 -11.17 -5.18 -1.39
N GLY A 30 -11.04 -4.02 -2.02
CA GLY A 30 -11.61 -3.77 -3.35
C GLY A 30 -11.13 -4.78 -4.40
N ALA A 31 -9.85 -5.15 -4.38
CA ALA A 31 -9.28 -6.16 -5.27
C ALA A 31 -9.88 -7.56 -5.05
N VAL A 32 -10.19 -7.93 -3.80
CA VAL A 32 -10.85 -9.21 -3.47
C VAL A 32 -12.33 -9.19 -3.87
N GLU A 33 -13.05 -8.13 -3.52
CA GLU A 33 -14.50 -8.02 -3.72
C GLU A 33 -14.85 -7.89 -5.21
N TYR A 34 -14.11 -7.06 -5.95
CA TYR A 34 -14.43 -6.66 -7.32
C TYR A 34 -13.43 -7.18 -8.35
N ALA A 35 -12.81 -8.34 -8.10
CA ALA A 35 -11.76 -8.92 -8.95
C ALA A 35 -12.20 -9.08 -10.42
N LYS A 36 -13.46 -9.46 -10.65
CA LYS A 36 -14.03 -9.68 -11.99
C LYS A 36 -14.21 -8.37 -12.74
N GLU A 37 -14.74 -7.36 -12.06
CA GLU A 37 -14.97 -6.02 -12.59
C GLU A 37 -13.63 -5.34 -12.91
N LEU A 38 -12.64 -5.45 -12.02
CA LEU A 38 -11.29 -4.95 -12.24
C LEU A 38 -10.61 -5.66 -13.40
N THR A 39 -10.83 -6.96 -13.58
CA THR A 39 -10.33 -7.71 -14.73
C THR A 39 -11.00 -7.25 -16.02
N ALA A 40 -12.32 -7.09 -16.01
CA ALA A 40 -13.09 -6.62 -17.17
C ALA A 40 -12.71 -5.18 -17.58
N ALA A 41 -12.29 -4.35 -16.62
CA ALA A 41 -11.76 -3.01 -16.84
C ALA A 41 -10.25 -2.96 -17.15
N SER A 42 -9.57 -4.11 -17.21
CA SER A 42 -8.11 -4.20 -17.35
C SER A 42 -7.33 -3.40 -16.28
N GLN A 43 -7.89 -3.32 -15.07
CA GLN A 43 -7.31 -2.60 -13.92
C GLN A 43 -6.76 -3.52 -12.83
N LEU A 44 -7.03 -4.83 -12.88
CA LEU A 44 -6.63 -5.74 -11.81
C LEU A 44 -5.11 -5.75 -11.59
N GLU A 45 -4.31 -5.85 -12.64
CA GLU A 45 -2.85 -5.89 -12.51
C GLU A 45 -2.30 -4.59 -11.92
N TYR A 46 -2.74 -3.43 -12.42
CA TYR A 46 -2.34 -2.13 -11.86
C TYR A 46 -2.74 -1.97 -10.39
N THR A 47 -3.91 -2.52 -10.00
CA THR A 47 -4.36 -2.52 -8.61
C THR A 47 -3.43 -3.36 -7.74
N LEU A 48 -3.06 -4.56 -8.21
CA LEU A 48 -2.13 -5.45 -7.51
C LEU A 48 -0.72 -4.84 -7.41
N GLU A 49 -0.23 -4.19 -8.46
CA GLU A 49 1.04 -3.46 -8.44
C GLU A 49 1.03 -2.31 -7.43
N ALA A 50 -0.07 -1.55 -7.35
CA ALA A 50 -0.21 -0.46 -6.39
C ALA A 50 -0.25 -0.98 -4.94
N ILE A 51 -0.99 -2.05 -4.68
CA ILE A 51 -1.00 -2.72 -3.38
C ILE A 51 0.41 -3.18 -3.02
N ARG A 52 1.09 -3.88 -3.94
CA ARG A 52 2.45 -4.38 -3.74
C ARG A 52 3.43 -3.27 -3.38
N TRP A 53 3.40 -2.14 -4.11
CA TRP A 53 4.29 -1.01 -3.85
C TRP A 53 4.15 -0.45 -2.42
N GLY A 54 2.91 -0.34 -1.93
CA GLY A 54 2.65 0.10 -0.57
C GLY A 54 3.00 -0.95 0.49
N THR A 55 2.66 -2.22 0.26
CA THR A 55 2.94 -3.30 1.23
C THR A 55 4.42 -3.63 1.32
N ASP A 56 5.18 -3.56 0.22
CA ASP A 56 6.63 -3.73 0.23
C ASP A 56 7.30 -2.69 1.14
N TYR A 57 6.79 -1.45 1.14
CA TYR A 57 7.22 -0.42 2.09
C TYR A 57 6.82 -0.74 3.54
N LEU A 58 5.59 -1.19 3.79
CA LEU A 58 5.16 -1.56 5.15
C LEU A 58 6.00 -2.71 5.74
N ILE A 59 6.40 -3.67 4.90
CA ILE A 59 7.32 -4.76 5.29
C ILE A 59 8.69 -4.19 5.66
N LYS A 60 9.25 -3.27 4.85
CA LYS A 60 10.51 -2.58 5.19
C LYS A 60 10.40 -1.78 6.50
N ALA A 61 9.25 -1.15 6.73
CA ALA A 61 8.96 -0.37 7.92
C ALA A 61 8.74 -1.24 9.18
N HIS A 62 8.53 -2.55 9.03
CA HIS A 62 8.41 -3.51 10.11
C HIS A 62 9.58 -4.51 10.10
N ASN A 63 10.78 -4.03 10.41
CA ASN A 63 11.99 -4.84 10.28
C ASN A 63 12.31 -5.72 11.52
N LYS A 64 11.52 -5.62 12.59
CA LYS A 64 11.61 -6.44 13.82
C LYS A 64 10.21 -6.60 14.44
N PRO A 65 9.92 -7.68 15.21
CA PRO A 65 8.57 -8.02 15.69
C PRO A 65 7.80 -6.91 16.43
N ASP A 66 8.51 -6.02 17.13
CA ASP A 66 7.89 -4.98 17.96
C ASP A 66 8.32 -3.56 17.55
N ILE A 67 8.83 -3.39 16.32
CA ILE A 67 9.25 -2.09 15.79
C ILE A 67 8.49 -1.78 14.50
N LEU A 68 7.89 -0.59 14.44
CA LEU A 68 7.23 -0.06 13.26
C LEU A 68 7.64 1.40 13.01
N TRP A 69 8.19 1.68 11.82
CA TRP A 69 8.46 3.03 11.35
C TRP A 69 7.19 3.64 10.74
N ALA A 70 6.49 4.46 11.52
CA ALA A 70 5.19 5.02 11.11
C ALA A 70 5.28 6.36 10.36
N GLN A 71 6.45 7.01 10.33
CA GLN A 71 6.73 8.27 9.61
C GLN A 71 8.24 8.44 9.37
#